data_AF-A0A1H8QA38-F1
#
_entry.id   AF-A0A1H8QA38-F1
#
_cell.length_a   1.000
_cell.length_b   1.000
_cell.length_c   1.000
_cell.angle_alpha   90.00
_cell.angle_beta   90.00
_cell.angle_gamma   90.00
#
_symmetry.space_group_name_H-M   'P 1'
#
loop_
_entity.id
_entity.type
_entity.pdbx_description
1 polymer ?
#
loop_
_entity_poly.entity_id
_entity_poly.type
_entity_poly.pdbx_seq_one_letter_code
_entity_poly.pdbx_strand_id
1 'polypeptide(L)'
;MNDNSFATINVPSVQEGPKLVGSGAWGDANQGWGVAVSADGNTAVVGGPNDNAGTGALWVFTRSQGKWSQQGSKLVGYDCVGASGLGTSVAISGDGNTIVAGGSGDNNIVGAAWIFTRSGGVWSQQGGKLVGNDYSPNGYPMQGVAVAMSRDGNVAIVGGNGDNFGTGGTWVYTRSGGVWTQFGSKLIGSGYSGNAGQGFSLALSADRMTMIVGSGFEGSGNPPVWVFVKAVHGWVQQGSYLTASDAVITQPAQNTAVAASADGNTFILGENCDNGLTGAI
;
A
#
# COMPACT_ATOMS: atom_id res chain seq x y z
N MET A 1 7.95 -29.21 32.84
CA MET A 1 9.17 -28.56 32.32
C MET A 1 8.70 -27.35 31.54
N ASN A 2 8.87 -26.17 32.12
CA ASN A 2 8.46 -24.92 31.49
C ASN A 2 9.66 -24.46 30.67
N ASP A 3 9.64 -24.75 29.37
CA ASP A 3 10.62 -24.19 28.45
C ASP A 3 10.25 -22.72 28.19
N ASN A 4 10.71 -21.85 29.09
CA ASN A 4 10.72 -20.40 28.92
C ASN A 4 11.99 -19.94 28.18
N SER A 5 12.51 -20.72 27.23
CA SER A 5 13.50 -20.17 26.30
C SER A 5 12.79 -19.24 25.33
N PHE A 6 12.73 -17.95 25.68
CA PHE A 6 12.49 -16.92 24.69
C PHE A 6 13.59 -17.04 23.65
N ALA A 7 13.21 -17.27 22.39
CA ALA A 7 14.14 -17.22 21.27
C ALA A 7 14.94 -15.92 21.39
N THR A 8 16.28 -16.01 21.34
CA THR A 8 17.15 -14.84 21.31
C THR A 8 16.78 -14.03 20.07
N ILE A 9 16.07 -12.92 20.27
CA ILE A 9 15.68 -12.03 19.19
C ILE A 9 16.93 -11.25 18.78
N ASN A 10 17.58 -11.67 17.70
CA ASN A 10 18.59 -10.86 17.02
C ASN A 10 17.89 -9.77 16.20
N VAL A 11 17.42 -8.72 16.88
CA VAL A 11 17.07 -7.47 16.18
C VAL A 11 18.37 -6.71 15.93
N PRO A 12 18.65 -6.24 14.71
CA PRO A 12 19.78 -5.37 14.47
C PRO A 12 19.69 -4.12 15.34
N SER A 13 20.72 -3.85 16.14
CA SER A 13 20.84 -2.61 16.93
C SER A 13 21.55 -1.48 16.17
N VAL A 14 22.01 -1.77 14.95
CA VAL A 14 22.72 -0.85 14.06
C VAL A 14 22.26 -1.03 12.62
N GLN A 15 22.43 0.00 11.80
CA GLN A 15 22.15 -0.06 10.37
C GLN A 15 22.98 -1.17 9.69
N GLU A 16 22.30 -2.03 8.94
CA GLU A 16 22.93 -3.16 8.27
C GLU A 16 23.32 -2.82 6.82
N GLY A 17 24.51 -2.25 6.66
CA GLY A 17 25.09 -1.94 5.36
C GLY A 17 24.78 -0.51 4.86
N PRO A 18 25.32 -0.14 3.67
CA PRO A 18 25.13 1.19 3.11
C PRO A 18 23.69 1.42 2.63
N LYS A 19 23.37 2.67 2.31
CA LYS A 19 22.11 3.05 1.65
C LYS A 19 21.90 2.20 0.39
N LEU A 20 20.68 1.66 0.22
CA LEU A 20 20.26 1.02 -1.02
C LEU A 20 19.99 2.12 -2.06
N VAL A 21 20.76 2.14 -3.14
CA VAL A 21 20.60 3.09 -4.25
C VAL A 21 20.47 2.31 -5.54
N GLY A 22 19.32 2.45 -6.18
CA GLY A 22 18.98 1.80 -7.43
C GLY A 22 19.73 2.40 -8.61
N SER A 23 20.35 1.54 -9.40
CA SER A 23 21.00 1.90 -10.67
C SER A 23 20.01 1.96 -11.83
N GLY A 24 20.34 2.71 -12.88
CA GLY A 24 19.51 2.84 -14.09
C GLY A 24 18.35 3.84 -13.98
N ALA A 25 18.35 4.69 -12.94
CA ALA A 25 17.44 5.81 -12.83
C ALA A 25 17.68 6.85 -13.95
N TRP A 26 16.61 7.51 -14.39
CA TRP A 26 16.66 8.63 -15.32
C TRP A 26 16.11 9.88 -14.62
N GLY A 27 16.98 10.86 -14.39
CA GLY A 27 16.66 12.07 -13.63
C GLY A 27 16.56 11.82 -12.12
N ASP A 28 15.93 12.76 -11.41
CA ASP A 28 15.72 12.68 -9.96
C ASP A 28 14.53 11.76 -9.65
N ALA A 29 14.81 10.47 -9.53
CA ALA A 29 13.78 9.44 -9.38
C ALA A 29 13.00 9.50 -8.06
N ASN A 30 13.46 10.24 -7.04
CA ASN A 30 12.92 10.20 -5.68
C ASN A 30 12.82 8.78 -5.10
N GLN A 31 13.90 8.00 -5.25
CA GLN A 31 13.95 6.64 -4.71
C GLN A 31 13.77 6.64 -3.20
N GLY A 32 12.91 5.74 -2.71
CA GLY A 32 12.56 5.61 -1.30
C GLY A 32 11.22 6.23 -0.95
N TRP A 33 10.49 6.77 -1.94
CA TRP A 33 9.14 7.28 -1.73
C TRP A 33 8.18 6.18 -1.25
N GLY A 34 8.15 5.06 -1.97
CA GLY A 34 7.52 3.82 -1.53
C GLY A 34 8.58 2.80 -1.15
N VAL A 35 8.39 2.07 -0.04
CA VAL A 35 9.30 1.00 0.38
C VAL A 35 8.52 -0.19 0.90
N ALA A 36 9.03 -1.39 0.65
CA ALA A 36 8.49 -2.63 1.21
C ALA A 36 9.60 -3.65 1.44
N VAL A 37 9.41 -4.54 2.40
CA VAL A 37 10.30 -5.67 2.68
C VAL A 37 9.49 -6.96 2.83
N SER A 38 10.02 -8.07 2.32
CA SER A 38 9.41 -9.39 2.45
C SER A 38 9.45 -9.88 3.89
N ALA A 39 8.58 -10.85 4.23
CA ALA A 39 8.45 -11.33 5.61
C ALA A 39 9.72 -12.02 6.14
N ASP A 40 10.55 -12.55 5.25
CA ASP A 40 11.86 -13.14 5.60
C ASP A 40 12.99 -12.10 5.69
N GLY A 41 12.71 -10.82 5.40
CA GLY A 41 13.68 -9.73 5.46
C GLY A 41 14.72 -9.75 4.33
N ASN A 42 14.59 -10.62 3.33
CA ASN A 42 15.62 -10.83 2.30
C ASN A 42 15.33 -10.18 0.95
N THR A 43 14.13 -9.65 0.73
CA THR A 43 13.79 -8.90 -0.48
C THR A 43 13.23 -7.54 -0.08
N ALA A 44 13.85 -6.46 -0.56
CA ALA A 44 13.40 -5.09 -0.36
C ALA A 44 13.05 -4.46 -1.70
N VAL A 45 12.03 -3.63 -1.73
CA VAL A 45 11.58 -2.90 -2.92
C VAL A 45 11.59 -1.42 -2.61
N VAL A 46 12.15 -0.65 -3.53
CA VAL A 46 12.25 0.80 -3.43
C VAL A 46 11.55 1.40 -4.65
N GLY A 47 10.53 2.22 -4.42
CA GLY A 47 9.83 2.98 -5.46
C GLY A 47 10.47 4.34 -5.68
N GLY A 48 10.45 4.80 -6.92
CA GLY A 48 10.87 6.13 -7.33
C GLY A 48 9.89 6.70 -8.35
N PRO A 49 8.80 7.35 -7.91
CA PRO A 49 7.72 7.79 -8.78
C PRO A 49 8.13 8.88 -9.76
N ASN A 50 9.23 9.60 -9.51
CA ASN A 50 9.70 10.69 -10.38
C ASN A 50 10.66 10.23 -11.48
N ASP A 51 11.02 8.94 -11.51
CA ASP A 51 11.88 8.38 -12.54
C ASP A 51 11.29 8.58 -13.94
N ASN A 52 12.15 8.87 -14.91
CA ASN A 52 11.77 8.99 -16.33
C ASN A 52 10.59 9.95 -16.54
N ALA A 53 10.79 11.21 -16.14
CA ALA A 53 9.81 12.29 -16.26
C ALA A 53 8.47 11.98 -15.56
N GLY A 54 8.52 11.32 -14.40
CA GLY A 54 7.33 11.00 -13.61
C GLY A 54 6.58 9.74 -14.04
N THR A 55 7.09 8.96 -15.00
CA THR A 55 6.51 7.63 -15.30
C THR A 55 6.63 6.73 -14.07
N GLY A 56 7.77 6.81 -13.38
CA GLY A 56 8.08 6.06 -12.17
C GLY A 56 8.69 4.69 -12.45
N ALA A 57 9.37 4.15 -11.44
CA ALA A 57 10.00 2.84 -11.48
C ALA A 57 10.18 2.23 -10.09
N LEU A 58 10.50 0.93 -10.05
CA LEU A 58 10.86 0.20 -8.84
C LEU A 58 12.26 -0.39 -8.95
N TRP A 59 12.95 -0.51 -7.83
CA TRP A 59 14.21 -1.24 -7.70
C TRP A 59 14.05 -2.33 -6.65
N VAL A 60 14.35 -3.56 -7.03
CA VAL A 60 14.32 -4.70 -6.11
C VAL A 60 15.74 -4.99 -5.65
N PHE A 61 15.92 -5.17 -4.35
CA PHE A 61 17.15 -5.58 -3.72
C PHE A 61 16.95 -6.92 -3.03
N THR A 62 17.95 -7.79 -3.13
CA THR A 62 17.98 -9.06 -2.40
C THR A 62 19.15 -9.09 -1.44
N ARG A 63 18.94 -9.74 -0.29
CA ARG A 63 19.96 -9.92 0.72
C ARG A 63 20.51 -11.34 0.70
N SER A 64 21.83 -11.46 0.69
CA SER A 64 22.51 -12.73 0.88
C SER A 64 23.74 -12.52 1.77
N GLN A 65 23.88 -13.35 2.81
CA GLN A 65 24.99 -13.28 3.77
C GLN A 65 25.19 -11.86 4.34
N GLY A 66 24.07 -11.22 4.70
CA GLY A 66 24.07 -9.86 5.26
C GLY A 66 24.27 -8.73 4.24
N LYS A 67 24.58 -9.01 2.98
CA LYS A 67 24.83 -8.01 1.93
C LYS A 67 23.63 -7.85 1.01
N TRP A 68 23.25 -6.60 0.75
CA TRP A 68 22.22 -6.24 -0.21
C TRP A 68 22.80 -6.00 -1.59
N SER A 69 22.11 -6.48 -2.62
CA SER A 69 22.41 -6.20 -4.02
C SER A 69 21.12 -5.99 -4.81
N GLN A 70 21.15 -5.11 -5.81
CA GLN A 70 20.01 -4.94 -6.71
C GLN A 70 19.81 -6.21 -7.56
N GLN A 71 18.57 -6.69 -7.66
CA GLN A 71 18.19 -7.85 -8.45
C GLN A 71 17.67 -7.42 -9.82
N GLY A 72 18.55 -7.46 -10.83
CA GLY A 72 18.19 -7.12 -12.22
C GLY A 72 18.08 -5.61 -12.48
N SER A 73 17.47 -5.24 -13.60
CA SER A 73 17.16 -3.85 -13.94
C SER A 73 16.03 -3.30 -13.09
N LYS A 74 15.84 -1.97 -13.11
CA LYS A 74 14.61 -1.37 -12.57
C LYS A 74 13.37 -1.97 -13.23
N LEU A 75 12.28 -2.05 -12.49
CA LEU A 75 10.98 -2.49 -13.00
C LEU A 75 10.20 -1.27 -13.47
N VAL A 76 9.59 -1.38 -14.65
CA VAL A 76 8.75 -0.34 -15.26
C VAL A 76 7.43 -0.96 -15.69
N GLY A 77 6.34 -0.21 -15.61
CA GLY A 77 5.05 -0.61 -16.16
C GLY A 77 5.04 -0.40 -17.67
N TYR A 78 4.72 -1.43 -18.46
CA TYR A 78 4.72 -1.31 -19.93
C TYR A 78 3.49 -0.55 -20.47
N ASP A 79 2.45 -0.43 -19.65
CA ASP A 79 1.15 0.19 -19.95
C ASP A 79 0.86 1.43 -19.09
N CYS A 80 1.92 2.05 -18.54
CA CYS A 80 1.87 3.38 -17.95
C CYS A 80 1.45 4.43 -18.98
N VAL A 81 0.61 5.38 -18.58
CA VAL A 81 0.13 6.48 -19.42
C VAL A 81 0.41 7.82 -18.72
N GLY A 82 1.31 8.61 -19.31
CA GLY A 82 1.72 9.90 -18.78
C GLY A 82 2.67 9.79 -17.58
N ALA A 83 2.64 10.79 -16.70
CA ALA A 83 3.38 10.78 -15.45
C ALA A 83 2.66 9.90 -14.41
N SER A 84 2.69 8.59 -14.63
CA SER A 84 1.96 7.62 -13.82
C SER A 84 2.34 7.62 -12.33
N GLY A 85 3.59 7.95 -12.03
CA GLY A 85 4.12 7.90 -10.67
C GLY A 85 4.23 6.48 -10.11
N LEU A 86 4.53 5.48 -10.95
CA LEU A 86 4.72 4.10 -10.50
C LEU A 86 5.76 4.04 -9.36
N GLY A 87 5.38 3.42 -8.25
CA GLY A 87 6.20 3.35 -7.04
C GLY A 87 5.89 4.43 -6.01
N THR A 88 4.80 5.19 -6.19
CA THR A 88 4.23 6.05 -5.15
C THR A 88 3.86 5.26 -3.89
N SER A 89 3.37 4.04 -4.07
CA SER A 89 3.12 3.08 -2.99
C SER A 89 3.60 1.70 -3.41
N VAL A 90 4.08 0.90 -2.46
CA VAL A 90 4.68 -0.41 -2.74
C VAL A 90 4.33 -1.39 -1.62
N ALA A 91 3.94 -2.61 -1.98
CA ALA A 91 3.86 -3.74 -1.06
C ALA A 91 4.41 -5.02 -1.72
N ILE A 92 4.91 -5.96 -0.93
CA ILE A 92 5.50 -7.22 -1.40
C ILE A 92 4.94 -8.41 -0.60
N SER A 93 4.77 -9.55 -1.27
CA SER A 93 4.36 -10.80 -0.63
C SER A 93 5.40 -11.30 0.37
N GLY A 94 4.95 -12.16 1.29
CA GLY A 94 5.79 -12.71 2.35
C GLY A 94 6.97 -13.54 1.84
N ASP A 95 6.81 -14.22 0.71
CA ASP A 95 7.86 -14.97 0.03
C ASP A 95 8.77 -14.10 -0.86
N GLY A 96 8.49 -12.79 -0.96
CA GLY A 96 9.26 -11.86 -1.74
C GLY A 96 9.16 -12.04 -3.27
N ASN A 97 8.15 -12.75 -3.77
CA ASN A 97 8.02 -13.06 -5.21
C ASN A 97 6.91 -12.31 -5.95
N THR A 98 6.05 -11.57 -5.24
CA THR A 98 4.99 -10.77 -5.85
C THR A 98 5.02 -9.37 -5.26
N ILE A 99 5.04 -8.36 -6.11
CA ILE A 99 5.01 -6.94 -5.74
C ILE A 99 3.73 -6.34 -6.30
N VAL A 100 3.07 -5.50 -5.51
CA VAL A 100 2.10 -4.52 -6.01
C VAL A 100 2.70 -3.13 -5.84
N ALA A 101 2.59 -2.30 -6.85
CA ALA A 101 3.01 -0.91 -6.80
C ALA A 101 1.96 0.00 -7.40
N GLY A 102 1.63 1.07 -6.70
CA GLY A 102 0.67 2.07 -7.15
C GLY A 102 1.33 3.22 -7.92
N GLY A 103 0.52 3.86 -8.77
CA GLY A 103 0.84 5.09 -9.46
C GLY A 103 -0.44 5.90 -9.66
N SER A 104 -0.69 6.82 -8.74
CA SER A 104 -1.93 7.62 -8.68
C SER A 104 -2.05 8.68 -9.77
N GLY A 105 -0.95 9.01 -10.47
CA GLY A 105 -0.94 9.98 -11.56
C GLY A 105 -1.36 9.39 -12.92
N ASP A 106 -1.48 8.07 -13.02
CA ASP A 106 -1.69 7.38 -14.29
C ASP A 106 -2.98 7.81 -15.01
N ASN A 107 -2.87 7.95 -16.33
CA ASN A 107 -4.00 8.18 -17.22
C ASN A 107 -4.90 9.36 -16.78
N ASN A 108 -4.29 10.54 -16.64
CA ASN A 108 -4.97 11.75 -16.14
C ASN A 108 -5.56 11.58 -14.74
N ILE A 109 -4.80 11.00 -13.81
CA ILE A 109 -5.16 10.88 -12.38
C ILE A 109 -6.35 9.91 -12.16
N VAL A 110 -6.65 9.04 -13.13
CA VAL A 110 -7.44 7.83 -12.84
C VAL A 110 -6.67 6.96 -11.85
N GLY A 111 -5.35 6.88 -12.04
CA GLY A 111 -4.45 6.07 -11.25
C GLY A 111 -4.57 4.59 -11.58
N ALA A 112 -3.58 3.82 -11.15
CA ALA A 112 -3.57 2.36 -11.28
C ALA A 112 -2.61 1.71 -10.29
N ALA A 113 -2.64 0.39 -10.24
CA ALA A 113 -1.59 -0.41 -9.62
C ALA A 113 -1.04 -1.47 -10.60
N TRP A 114 0.21 -1.85 -10.44
CA TRP A 114 0.89 -2.85 -11.25
C TRP A 114 1.34 -4.01 -10.39
N ILE A 115 1.22 -5.22 -10.92
CA ILE A 115 1.75 -6.43 -10.28
C ILE A 115 3.04 -6.83 -10.98
N PHE A 116 4.10 -7.08 -10.22
CA PHE A 116 5.32 -7.70 -10.70
C PHE A 116 5.54 -9.03 -10.00
N THR A 117 5.98 -10.04 -10.76
CA THR A 117 6.26 -11.37 -10.21
C THR A 117 7.66 -11.84 -10.57
N ARG A 118 8.27 -12.58 -9.65
CA ARG A 118 9.60 -13.18 -9.80
C ARG A 118 9.48 -14.65 -10.15
N SER A 119 10.09 -15.04 -11.26
CA SER A 119 10.25 -16.45 -11.65
C SER A 119 11.67 -16.67 -12.17
N GLY A 120 12.35 -17.72 -11.68
CA GLY A 120 13.74 -18.00 -12.08
C GLY A 120 14.71 -16.83 -11.81
N GLY A 121 14.44 -16.00 -10.79
CA GLY A 121 15.24 -14.81 -10.46
C GLY A 121 14.96 -13.58 -11.34
N VAL A 122 14.04 -13.67 -12.30
CA VAL A 122 13.67 -12.59 -13.20
C VAL A 122 12.33 -12.00 -12.78
N TRP A 123 12.28 -10.68 -12.65
CA TRP A 123 11.05 -9.92 -12.41
C TRP A 123 10.39 -9.54 -13.72
N SER A 124 9.07 -9.66 -13.78
CA SER A 124 8.25 -9.22 -14.91
C SER A 124 6.90 -8.72 -14.45
N GLN A 125 6.32 -7.75 -15.16
CA GLN A 125 4.95 -7.32 -14.93
C GLN A 125 3.99 -8.48 -15.25
N GLN A 126 3.03 -8.73 -14.37
CA GLN A 126 2.07 -9.81 -14.51
C GLN A 126 0.72 -9.26 -14.99
N GLY A 127 0.42 -9.45 -16.27
CA GLY A 127 -0.81 -8.94 -16.88
C GLY A 127 -0.79 -7.42 -17.08
N GLY A 128 -1.95 -6.84 -17.39
CA GLY A 128 -2.11 -5.38 -17.46
C GLY A 128 -2.22 -4.76 -16.06
N LYS A 129 -2.16 -3.43 -16.01
CA LYS A 129 -2.41 -2.66 -14.79
C LYS A 129 -3.82 -2.91 -14.23
N LEU A 130 -3.92 -2.81 -12.91
CA LEU A 130 -5.15 -2.92 -12.14
C LEU A 130 -5.80 -1.55 -12.06
N VAL A 131 -7.01 -1.43 -12.62
CA VAL A 131 -7.86 -0.24 -12.54
C VAL A 131 -9.25 -0.72 -12.17
N GLY A 132 -9.81 -0.11 -11.12
CA GLY A 132 -11.16 -0.40 -10.66
C GLY A 132 -12.13 -0.22 -11.81
N ASN A 133 -13.14 -1.06 -11.95
CA ASN A 133 -14.10 -0.91 -13.05
C ASN A 133 -15.28 0.00 -12.69
N ASP A 134 -15.40 0.37 -11.41
CA ASP A 134 -16.51 1.11 -10.82
C ASP A 134 -16.06 2.40 -10.09
N TYR A 135 -14.92 2.97 -10.50
CA TYR A 135 -14.52 4.32 -10.09
C TYR A 135 -15.42 5.40 -10.70
N SER A 136 -15.44 6.58 -10.09
CA SER A 136 -16.12 7.77 -10.61
C SER A 136 -15.20 8.52 -11.59
N PRO A 137 -15.49 8.54 -12.90
CA PRO A 137 -14.56 9.05 -13.91
C PRO A 137 -14.22 10.55 -13.78
N ASN A 138 -15.13 11.32 -13.19
CA ASN A 138 -14.98 12.77 -13.04
C ASN A 138 -14.36 13.17 -11.70
N GLY A 139 -14.02 12.20 -10.83
CA GLY A 139 -13.59 12.45 -9.47
C GLY A 139 -12.08 12.53 -9.24
N TYR A 140 -11.24 12.32 -10.27
CA TYR A 140 -9.80 12.04 -10.09
C TYR A 140 -9.56 10.93 -9.05
N PRO A 141 -9.91 9.67 -9.36
CA PRO A 141 -9.87 8.57 -8.39
C PRO A 141 -8.53 8.37 -7.66
N MET A 142 -7.40 8.72 -8.29
CA MET A 142 -6.07 8.58 -7.71
C MET A 142 -5.76 7.15 -7.24
N GLN A 143 -6.25 6.14 -7.98
CA GLN A 143 -6.02 4.74 -7.62
C GLN A 143 -4.52 4.43 -7.53
N GLY A 144 -4.13 3.65 -6.52
CA GLY A 144 -2.72 3.35 -6.26
C GLY A 144 -2.01 4.40 -5.40
N VAL A 145 -2.74 5.37 -4.82
CA VAL A 145 -2.17 6.24 -3.77
C VAL A 145 -1.67 5.41 -2.58
N ALA A 146 -2.37 4.33 -2.25
CA ALA A 146 -1.96 3.31 -1.32
C ALA A 146 -2.22 1.91 -1.90
N VAL A 147 -1.37 0.96 -1.53
CA VAL A 147 -1.54 -0.45 -1.87
C VAL A 147 -1.22 -1.33 -0.66
N ALA A 148 -1.90 -2.47 -0.55
CA ALA A 148 -1.57 -3.52 0.39
C ALA A 148 -1.62 -4.89 -0.29
N MET A 149 -0.91 -5.89 0.23
CA MET A 149 -0.83 -7.22 -0.35
C MET A 149 -0.91 -8.30 0.72
N SER A 150 -1.56 -9.42 0.41
CA SER A 150 -1.57 -10.59 1.28
C SER A 150 -0.21 -11.26 1.34
N ARG A 151 0.07 -11.94 2.45
CA ARG A 151 1.33 -12.66 2.66
C ARG A 151 1.63 -13.69 1.56
N ASP A 152 0.63 -14.30 0.95
CA ASP A 152 0.80 -15.26 -0.14
C ASP A 152 0.82 -14.63 -1.54
N GLY A 153 0.70 -13.31 -1.66
CA GLY A 153 0.73 -12.61 -2.95
C GLY A 153 -0.48 -12.84 -3.86
N ASN A 154 -1.62 -13.29 -3.32
CA ASN A 154 -2.83 -13.57 -4.10
C ASN A 154 -4.00 -12.60 -3.87
N VAL A 155 -3.86 -11.65 -2.94
CA VAL A 155 -4.81 -10.54 -2.74
C VAL A 155 -4.02 -9.24 -2.75
N ALA A 156 -4.50 -8.28 -3.53
CA ALA A 156 -3.97 -6.92 -3.57
C ALA A 156 -5.12 -5.95 -3.29
N ILE A 157 -4.85 -4.93 -2.49
CA ILE A 157 -5.79 -3.86 -2.16
C ILE A 157 -5.23 -2.59 -2.79
N VAL A 158 -6.08 -1.84 -3.46
CA VAL A 158 -5.74 -0.56 -4.10
C VAL A 158 -6.66 0.51 -3.55
N GLY A 159 -6.08 1.56 -2.99
CA GLY A 159 -6.80 2.72 -2.50
C GLY A 159 -6.82 3.83 -3.53
N GLY A 160 -7.89 4.64 -3.55
CA GLY A 160 -8.00 5.83 -4.37
C GLY A 160 -8.80 6.89 -3.64
N ASN A 161 -8.10 7.77 -2.91
CA ASN A 161 -8.70 8.73 -2.00
C ASN A 161 -9.46 9.86 -2.73
N GLY A 162 -9.14 10.13 -3.99
CA GLY A 162 -9.86 11.13 -4.78
C GLY A 162 -11.20 10.63 -5.33
N ASP A 163 -11.47 9.32 -5.31
CA ASP A 163 -12.67 8.77 -5.95
C ASP A 163 -13.97 9.40 -5.46
N ASN A 164 -14.92 9.55 -6.38
CA ASN A 164 -16.22 10.19 -6.12
C ASN A 164 -16.07 11.56 -5.43
N PHE A 165 -15.29 12.45 -6.05
CA PHE A 165 -15.05 13.82 -5.61
C PHE A 165 -14.44 13.91 -4.20
N GLY A 166 -13.54 13.00 -3.85
CA GLY A 166 -12.86 12.97 -2.55
C GLY A 166 -13.61 12.19 -1.47
N THR A 167 -14.68 11.47 -1.79
CA THR A 167 -15.23 10.46 -0.85
C THR A 167 -14.19 9.35 -0.61
N GLY A 168 -13.50 8.97 -1.68
CA GLY A 168 -12.53 7.89 -1.72
C GLY A 168 -13.14 6.53 -2.00
N GLY A 169 -12.29 5.58 -2.33
CA GLY A 169 -12.66 4.22 -2.69
C GLY A 169 -11.53 3.22 -2.42
N THR A 170 -11.91 1.96 -2.26
CA THR A 170 -10.96 0.86 -2.06
C THR A 170 -11.37 -0.34 -2.91
N TRP A 171 -10.43 -0.84 -3.71
CA TRP A 171 -10.65 -1.98 -4.60
C TRP A 171 -9.84 -3.17 -4.14
N VAL A 172 -10.47 -4.35 -4.15
CA VAL A 172 -9.83 -5.62 -3.83
C VAL A 172 -9.61 -6.37 -5.13
N TYR A 173 -8.41 -6.92 -5.33
CA TYR A 173 -8.08 -7.79 -6.45
C TYR A 173 -7.64 -9.14 -5.92
N THR A 174 -8.06 -10.20 -6.60
CA THR A 174 -7.67 -11.58 -6.31
C THR A 174 -6.97 -12.20 -7.50
N ARG A 175 -5.98 -13.06 -7.23
CA ARG A 175 -5.22 -13.79 -8.23
C ARG A 175 -5.71 -15.22 -8.32
N SER A 176 -6.06 -15.68 -9.52
CA SER A 176 -6.38 -17.07 -9.81
C SER A 176 -5.82 -17.46 -11.17
N GLY A 177 -5.11 -18.60 -11.26
CA GLY A 177 -4.49 -19.04 -12.52
C GLY A 177 -3.51 -18.02 -13.13
N GLY A 178 -2.92 -17.16 -12.29
CA GLY A 178 -2.05 -16.07 -12.74
C GLY A 178 -2.78 -14.82 -13.24
N VAL A 179 -4.10 -14.79 -13.23
CA VAL A 179 -4.90 -13.63 -13.64
C VAL A 179 -5.38 -12.88 -12.41
N TRP A 180 -5.23 -11.55 -12.43
CA TRP A 180 -5.76 -10.67 -11.40
C TRP A 180 -7.12 -10.11 -11.82
N THR A 181 -8.11 -10.25 -10.95
CA THR A 181 -9.47 -9.75 -11.17
C THR A 181 -9.98 -9.00 -9.95
N GLN A 182 -10.68 -7.89 -10.17
CA GLN A 182 -11.38 -7.19 -9.10
C GLN A 182 -12.40 -8.13 -8.44
N PHE A 183 -12.40 -8.16 -7.11
CA PHE A 183 -13.26 -9.01 -6.29
C PHE A 183 -14.43 -8.18 -5.73
N GLY A 184 -15.57 -8.26 -6.41
CA GLY A 184 -16.76 -7.49 -6.05
C GLY A 184 -16.70 -6.02 -6.48
N SER A 185 -17.63 -5.22 -5.99
CA SER A 185 -17.60 -3.76 -6.13
C SER A 185 -16.54 -3.14 -5.23
N LYS A 186 -16.18 -1.89 -5.49
CA LYS A 186 -15.39 -1.08 -4.57
C LYS A 186 -16.06 -1.02 -3.20
N LEU A 187 -15.22 -0.96 -2.18
CA LEU A 187 -15.63 -0.86 -0.79
C LEU A 187 -15.74 0.62 -0.42
N ILE A 188 -16.87 0.98 0.17
CA ILE A 188 -17.16 2.33 0.65
C ILE A 188 -17.54 2.21 2.13
N GLY A 189 -16.80 2.92 2.96
CA GLY A 189 -17.06 3.05 4.39
C GLY A 189 -18.34 3.83 4.63
N SER A 190 -19.13 3.38 5.58
CA SER A 190 -20.38 3.99 5.99
C SER A 190 -20.23 4.76 7.30
N GLY A 191 -21.22 5.61 7.59
CA GLY A 191 -21.30 6.40 8.82
C GLY A 191 -20.61 7.76 8.76
N TYR A 192 -19.78 8.03 7.74
CA TYR A 192 -19.14 9.32 7.54
C TYR A 192 -19.88 10.14 6.47
N SER A 193 -19.97 11.47 6.64
CA SER A 193 -20.56 12.39 5.67
C SER A 193 -19.52 13.36 5.11
N GLY A 194 -19.42 13.47 3.79
CA GLY A 194 -18.51 14.38 3.10
C GLY A 194 -17.31 13.68 2.47
N ASN A 195 -16.29 14.46 2.15
CA ASN A 195 -15.10 14.02 1.42
C ASN A 195 -14.07 13.40 2.37
N ALA A 196 -14.32 12.15 2.75
CA ALA A 196 -13.48 11.46 3.71
C ALA A 196 -12.08 11.11 3.17
N GLY A 197 -11.91 11.00 1.85
CA GLY A 197 -10.65 10.55 1.25
C GLY A 197 -10.31 9.10 1.60
N GLN A 198 -11.31 8.20 1.66
CA GLN A 198 -11.08 6.79 1.96
C GLN A 198 -10.08 6.13 1.01
N GLY A 199 -9.21 5.28 1.54
CA GLY A 199 -8.21 4.54 0.76
C GLY A 199 -6.87 5.27 0.67
N PHE A 200 -6.66 6.29 1.50
CA PHE A 200 -5.38 6.99 1.61
C PHE A 200 -4.29 6.15 2.27
N SER A 201 -4.66 5.25 3.17
CA SER A 201 -3.77 4.26 3.77
C SER A 201 -4.50 2.92 3.93
N LEU A 202 -3.74 1.83 3.85
CA LEU A 202 -4.28 0.47 3.81
C LEU A 202 -3.42 -0.49 4.61
N ALA A 203 -4.06 -1.38 5.36
CA ALA A 203 -3.41 -2.56 5.93
C ALA A 203 -4.29 -3.80 5.70
N LEU A 204 -3.66 -4.93 5.43
CA LEU A 204 -4.32 -6.23 5.27
C LEU A 204 -3.64 -7.23 6.19
N SER A 205 -4.40 -7.92 7.02
CA SER A 205 -3.89 -8.99 7.88
C SER A 205 -3.33 -10.15 7.04
N ALA A 206 -2.37 -10.89 7.59
CA ALA A 206 -1.70 -11.97 6.87
C ALA A 206 -2.64 -13.14 6.53
N ASP A 207 -3.67 -13.36 7.37
CA ASP A 207 -4.74 -14.33 7.16
C ASP A 207 -5.80 -13.87 6.14
N ARG A 208 -5.74 -12.61 5.69
CA ARG A 208 -6.66 -11.97 4.73
C ARG A 208 -8.09 -11.86 5.22
N MET A 209 -8.29 -11.84 6.54
CA MET A 209 -9.61 -11.72 7.14
C MET A 209 -9.96 -10.29 7.53
N THR A 210 -8.97 -9.45 7.79
CA THR A 210 -9.15 -8.07 8.26
C THR A 210 -8.42 -7.09 7.37
N MET A 211 -9.14 -6.09 6.88
CA MET A 211 -8.60 -4.96 6.14
C MET A 211 -8.90 -3.68 6.90
N ILE A 212 -7.88 -2.87 7.13
CA ILE A 212 -7.99 -1.54 7.74
C ILE A 212 -7.81 -0.50 6.64
N VAL A 213 -8.73 0.45 6.56
CA VAL A 213 -8.76 1.48 5.52
C VAL A 213 -8.81 2.84 6.18
N GLY A 214 -7.76 3.64 5.94
CA GLY A 214 -7.67 5.01 6.40
C GLY A 214 -8.21 6.03 5.41
N SER A 215 -8.36 7.26 5.89
CA SER A 215 -8.75 8.48 5.18
C SER A 215 -7.60 9.48 5.02
N GLY A 216 -7.65 10.24 3.94
CA GLY A 216 -6.87 11.46 3.70
C GLY A 216 -7.83 12.64 3.70
N PHE A 217 -8.14 13.15 4.88
CA PHE A 217 -9.27 14.01 5.15
C PHE A 217 -8.86 15.49 5.14
N GLU A 218 -9.48 16.27 4.25
CA GLU A 218 -9.24 17.72 4.08
C GLU A 218 -10.39 18.59 4.62
N GLY A 219 -11.03 18.17 5.73
CA GLY A 219 -12.14 18.90 6.35
C GLY A 219 -11.94 19.12 7.86
N SER A 220 -12.96 19.67 8.53
CA SER A 220 -13.00 19.79 9.98
C SER A 220 -13.59 18.52 10.61
N GLY A 221 -12.89 17.93 11.59
CA GLY A 221 -13.30 16.70 12.29
C GLY A 221 -12.21 15.63 12.32
N ASN A 222 -12.51 14.49 12.97
CA ASN A 222 -11.57 13.37 13.06
C ASN A 222 -11.63 12.54 11.77
N PRO A 223 -10.47 12.18 11.18
CA PRO A 223 -10.43 11.37 9.98
C PRO A 223 -10.93 9.94 10.29
N PRO A 224 -11.92 9.42 9.54
CA PRO A 224 -12.48 8.10 9.78
C PRO A 224 -11.55 6.97 9.33
N VAL A 225 -11.52 5.89 10.09
CA VAL A 225 -10.88 4.62 9.72
C VAL A 225 -11.89 3.51 9.77
N TRP A 226 -11.93 2.69 8.71
CA TRP A 226 -12.87 1.59 8.61
C TRP A 226 -12.16 0.26 8.71
N VAL A 227 -12.78 -0.64 9.45
CA VAL A 227 -12.40 -2.06 9.49
C VAL A 227 -13.36 -2.82 8.60
N PHE A 228 -12.84 -3.53 7.62
CA PHE A 228 -13.59 -4.48 6.81
C PHE A 228 -13.15 -5.89 7.15
N VAL A 229 -14.11 -6.79 7.35
CA VAL A 229 -13.86 -8.21 7.56
C VAL A 229 -14.35 -9.03 6.38
N LYS A 230 -13.60 -10.08 6.06
CA LYS A 230 -13.94 -10.97 4.95
C LYS A 230 -15.18 -11.80 5.30
N ALA A 231 -16.17 -11.75 4.42
CA ALA A 231 -17.41 -12.51 4.50
C ALA A 231 -17.52 -13.49 3.32
N VAL A 232 -18.53 -14.38 3.36
CA VAL A 232 -18.76 -15.40 2.31
C VAL A 232 -18.85 -14.79 0.91
N HIS A 233 -19.45 -13.61 0.78
CA HIS A 233 -19.73 -12.94 -0.50
C HIS A 233 -18.96 -11.63 -0.71
N GLY A 234 -17.86 -11.40 0.02
CA GLY A 234 -17.14 -10.13 -0.13
C GLY A 234 -16.43 -9.68 1.13
N TRP A 235 -16.41 -8.36 1.31
CA TRP A 235 -15.94 -7.68 2.51
C TRP A 235 -17.08 -6.86 3.08
N VAL A 236 -17.23 -6.89 4.41
CA VAL A 236 -18.26 -6.13 5.11
C VAL A 236 -17.59 -5.25 6.15
N GLN A 237 -18.09 -4.02 6.31
CA GLN A 237 -17.62 -3.15 7.37
C GLN A 237 -17.99 -3.74 8.74
N GLN A 238 -17.01 -3.81 9.63
CA GLN A 238 -17.17 -4.27 10.99
C GLN A 238 -17.46 -3.07 11.90
N GLY A 239 -18.74 -2.90 12.28
CA GLY A 239 -19.17 -1.83 13.18
C GLY A 239 -19.10 -0.42 12.56
N SER A 240 -19.11 0.60 13.42
CA SER A 240 -18.93 2.00 13.00
C SER A 240 -17.48 2.28 12.62
N TYR A 241 -17.24 3.37 11.89
CA TYR A 241 -15.88 3.87 11.68
C TYR A 241 -15.23 4.23 13.03
N LEU A 242 -13.91 4.12 13.05
CA LEU A 242 -13.04 4.48 14.17
C LEU A 242 -12.44 5.85 13.91
N THR A 243 -12.01 6.52 14.98
CA THR A 243 -11.28 7.78 14.92
C THR A 243 -10.21 7.79 16.00
N ALA A 244 -9.09 8.46 15.77
CA ALA A 244 -8.20 8.85 16.86
C ALA A 244 -8.99 9.80 17.78
N SER A 245 -9.21 9.39 19.04
CA SER A 245 -10.04 10.15 19.99
C SER A 245 -9.39 11.45 20.47
N ASP A 246 -8.08 11.59 20.24
CA ASP A 246 -7.21 12.68 20.62
C ASP A 246 -6.80 13.60 19.46
N ALA A 247 -7.37 13.38 18.27
CA ALA A 247 -7.04 14.11 17.05
C ALA A 247 -7.16 15.63 17.15
N VAL A 248 -6.18 16.36 16.60
CA VAL A 248 -6.26 17.84 16.49
C VAL A 248 -7.12 18.25 15.30
N ILE A 249 -8.41 18.44 15.56
CA ILE A 249 -9.43 18.77 14.54
C ILE A 249 -9.39 20.19 13.97
N THR A 250 -8.45 21.03 14.41
CA THR A 250 -8.37 22.45 14.02
C THR A 250 -7.44 22.69 12.82
N GLN A 251 -6.71 21.67 12.37
CA GLN A 251 -5.84 21.76 11.20
C GLN A 251 -6.57 21.29 9.93
N PRO A 252 -6.34 21.96 8.79
CA PRO A 252 -7.12 21.73 7.56
C PRO A 252 -6.78 20.43 6.80
N ALA A 253 -5.75 19.68 7.19
CA ALA A 253 -5.37 18.44 6.51
C ALA A 253 -4.92 17.36 7.51
N GLN A 254 -5.76 16.34 7.71
CA GLN A 254 -5.51 15.21 8.59
C GLN A 254 -5.51 13.91 7.78
N ASN A 255 -4.38 13.23 7.78
CA ASN A 255 -4.16 11.96 7.11
C ASN A 255 -3.96 10.87 8.14
N THR A 256 -4.58 9.72 7.88
CA THR A 256 -4.40 8.54 8.72
C THR A 256 -3.33 7.63 8.13
N ALA A 257 -2.51 7.07 9.00
CA ALA A 257 -1.65 5.92 8.70
C ALA A 257 -2.21 4.71 9.46
N VAL A 258 -2.26 3.55 8.81
CA VAL A 258 -2.77 2.33 9.44
C VAL A 258 -1.76 1.20 9.33
N ALA A 259 -1.68 0.37 10.37
CA ALA A 259 -0.93 -0.89 10.37
C ALA A 259 -1.75 -1.95 11.10
N ALA A 260 -1.67 -3.21 10.67
CA ALA A 260 -2.36 -4.33 11.30
C ALA A 260 -1.37 -5.42 11.68
N SER A 261 -1.64 -6.11 12.79
CA SER A 261 -0.95 -7.34 13.17
C SER A 261 -1.23 -8.45 12.16
N ALA A 262 -0.36 -9.46 12.15
CA ALA A 262 -0.50 -10.58 11.21
C ALA A 262 -1.83 -11.34 11.38
N ASP A 263 -2.32 -11.46 12.60
CA ASP A 263 -3.61 -12.10 12.93
C ASP A 263 -4.82 -11.16 12.79
N GLY A 264 -4.60 -9.88 12.47
CA GLY A 264 -5.67 -8.90 12.26
C GLY A 264 -6.44 -8.50 13.51
N ASN A 265 -6.01 -8.95 14.70
CA ASN A 265 -6.68 -8.65 15.98
C ASN A 265 -6.20 -7.34 16.62
N THR A 266 -5.03 -6.86 16.21
CA THR A 266 -4.45 -5.61 16.68
C THR A 266 -4.15 -4.72 15.48
N PHE A 267 -4.44 -3.44 15.59
CA PHE A 267 -4.04 -2.46 14.58
C PHE A 267 -3.69 -1.16 15.28
N ILE A 268 -2.89 -0.34 14.60
CA ILE A 268 -2.47 0.98 15.05
C ILE A 268 -3.00 1.99 14.05
N LEU A 269 -3.50 3.10 14.58
CA LEU A 269 -3.89 4.29 13.85
C LEU A 269 -2.91 5.41 14.19
N GLY A 270 -2.24 5.94 13.17
CA GLY A 270 -1.47 7.18 13.26
C GLY A 270 -2.23 8.33 12.61
N GLU A 271 -1.99 9.54 13.12
CA GLU A 271 -2.40 10.79 12.49
C GLU A 271 -1.19 11.72 12.31
N ASN A 272 -1.23 12.59 11.30
CA ASN A 272 -0.13 13.49 10.96
C ASN A 272 -0.24 14.87 11.62
N CYS A 273 -1.29 15.15 12.39
CA CYS A 273 -1.53 16.44 13.03
C CYS A 273 -1.89 16.22 14.52
N ASP A 274 -0.85 16.11 15.34
CA ASP A 274 -0.95 16.04 16.81
C ASP A 274 -0.51 17.40 17.43
N ASN A 275 -1.00 17.72 18.63
CA ASN A 275 -0.63 18.89 19.42
C ASN A 275 0.69 18.68 20.21
N GLY A 276 1.39 17.58 19.94
CA GLY A 276 2.69 17.26 20.53
C GLY A 276 2.56 16.48 21.84
N LEU A 277 1.43 15.84 22.11
CA LEU A 277 1.21 15.05 23.31
C LEU A 277 0.97 13.55 23.04
N THR A 278 0.59 13.11 21.82
CA THR A 278 0.39 11.68 21.46
C THR A 278 0.38 11.40 19.94
N GLY A 279 1.29 10.53 19.45
CA GLY A 279 1.54 10.34 18.00
C GLY A 279 0.96 9.10 17.30
N ALA A 280 0.25 8.20 17.99
CA ALA A 280 -0.47 7.03 17.44
C ALA A 280 -1.27 6.31 18.54
N ILE A 281 -2.40 5.68 18.22
CA ILE A 281 -3.20 4.79 19.10
C ILE A 281 -3.21 3.37 18.56
#